data_AF-A0AAW0V287-F1
#
_entry.id   AF-A0AAW0V287-F1
#
_cell.length_a   1.000
_cell.length_b   1.000
_cell.length_c   1.000
_cell.angle_alpha   90.00
_cell.angle_beta   90.00
_cell.angle_gamma   90.00
#
_symmetry.space_group_name_H-M   'P 1'
#
loop_
_entity.id
_entity.type
_entity.pdbx_description
1 polymer ?
#
loop_
_entity_poly.entity_id
_entity_poly.type
_entity_poly.pdbx_seq_one_letter_code
_entity_poly.pdbx_strand_id
1 'polypeptide(L)'
;MMWRVAPLGDSKISAMLICDTDSQREVSAVEEWLASWKMFHVMRDHPSYNVPVLGGMWDARWDIDPALATKLRNLRNKMMAMAVGKRNYGLDQQIIKVCCDTRYNKCVATHGSTGVS
;
A
#
# COMPACT_ATOMS: atom_id res chain seq x y z
N MET A 1 7.72 -6.60 10.59
CA MET A 1 6.43 -7.33 10.71
C MET A 1 5.96 -7.70 9.30
N MET A 2 6.10 -8.95 8.86
CA MET A 2 5.79 -9.33 7.46
C MET A 2 4.32 -9.75 7.24
N TRP A 3 3.58 -10.00 8.33
CA TRP A 3 2.22 -10.56 8.25
C TRP A 3 1.22 -9.62 7.58
N ARG A 4 1.41 -8.30 7.73
CA ARG A 4 0.57 -7.27 7.10
C ARG A 4 0.52 -7.38 5.56
N VAL A 5 1.55 -7.96 4.94
CA VAL A 5 1.67 -8.07 3.49
C VAL A 5 1.53 -9.50 2.97
N ALA A 6 1.15 -10.45 3.84
CA ALA A 6 0.88 -11.83 3.42
C ALA A 6 -0.22 -11.94 2.33
N PRO A 7 -1.30 -11.12 2.36
CA PRO A 7 -2.34 -11.14 1.32
C PRO A 7 -1.89 -10.62 -0.06
N LEU A 8 -0.74 -9.94 -0.12
CA LEU A 8 -0.36 -9.13 -1.28
C LEU A 8 -0.21 -9.97 -2.56
N GLY A 9 -1.02 -9.66 -3.58
CA GLY A 9 -1.01 -10.35 -4.88
C GLY A 9 -1.66 -11.75 -4.87
N ASP A 10 -2.41 -12.10 -3.81
CA ASP A 10 -3.23 -13.31 -3.79
C ASP A 10 -4.35 -13.21 -4.85
N SER A 11 -4.55 -14.28 -5.62
CA SER A 11 -5.57 -14.31 -6.68
C SER A 11 -7.02 -14.32 -6.16
N LYS A 12 -7.24 -14.57 -4.87
CA LYS A 12 -8.56 -14.59 -4.24
C LYS A 12 -8.93 -13.28 -3.56
N ILE A 13 -8.02 -12.30 -3.56
CA ILE A 13 -8.17 -11.04 -2.85
C ILE A 13 -8.12 -9.92 -3.88
N SER A 14 -9.06 -8.99 -3.81
CA SER A 14 -9.14 -7.85 -4.73
C SER A 14 -8.34 -6.66 -4.23
N ALA A 15 -8.40 -6.41 -2.92
CA ALA A 15 -7.76 -5.31 -2.24
C ALA A 15 -7.29 -5.72 -0.84
N MET A 16 -6.26 -5.05 -0.36
CA MET A 16 -5.68 -5.20 0.97
C MET A 16 -5.60 -3.82 1.61
N LEU A 17 -6.18 -3.70 2.79
CA LEU A 17 -6.21 -2.47 3.58
C LEU A 17 -5.30 -2.67 4.80
N ILE A 18 -4.36 -1.76 5.01
CA ILE A 18 -3.46 -1.76 6.17
C ILE A 18 -3.69 -0.53 7.05
N CYS A 19 -4.38 0.50 6.55
CA CYS A 19 -4.71 1.68 7.34
C CYS A 19 -5.63 1.34 8.52
N ASP A 20 -5.21 1.69 9.74
CA ASP A 20 -6.11 1.75 10.88
C ASP A 20 -7.16 2.81 10.55
N THR A 21 -8.40 2.37 10.35
CA THR A 21 -9.53 3.22 9.96
C THR A 21 -10.24 3.68 11.23
N ASP A 22 -9.50 4.39 12.07
CA ASP A 22 -9.98 4.81 13.40
C ASP A 22 -10.78 6.11 13.33
N SER A 23 -10.85 6.74 12.14
CA SER A 23 -11.58 7.97 11.88
C SER A 23 -12.50 7.89 10.66
N GLN A 24 -13.62 8.64 10.68
CA GLN A 24 -14.50 8.79 9.51
C GLN A 24 -13.76 9.36 8.28
N ARG A 25 -12.68 10.11 8.50
CA ARG A 25 -11.81 10.62 7.44
C ARG A 25 -11.14 9.47 6.68
N GLU A 26 -10.57 8.51 7.37
CA GLU A 26 -9.92 7.36 6.74
C GLU A 26 -10.93 6.50 5.99
N VAL A 27 -12.14 6.31 6.54
CA VAL A 27 -13.24 5.63 5.83
C VAL A 27 -13.51 6.33 4.51
N SER A 28 -13.70 7.65 4.55
CA SER A 28 -14.02 8.45 3.36
C SER A 28 -12.90 8.40 2.31
N ALA A 29 -11.63 8.46 2.75
CA ALA A 29 -10.48 8.37 1.86
C ALA A 29 -10.38 6.99 1.19
N VAL A 30 -10.63 5.91 1.94
CA VAL A 30 -10.69 4.54 1.41
C VAL A 30 -11.84 4.40 0.42
N GLU A 31 -13.03 4.90 0.73
CA GLU A 31 -14.19 4.87 -0.18
C GLU A 31 -13.90 5.63 -1.49
N GLU A 32 -13.33 6.82 -1.40
CA GLU A 32 -12.92 7.61 -2.57
C GLU A 32 -11.89 6.87 -3.41
N TRP A 33 -10.89 6.27 -2.76
CA TRP A 33 -9.88 5.46 -3.43
C TRP A 33 -10.49 4.22 -4.10
N LEU A 34 -11.39 3.50 -3.44
CA LEU A 34 -12.06 2.32 -4.01
C LEU A 34 -12.97 2.69 -5.19
N ALA A 35 -13.56 3.88 -5.18
CA ALA A 35 -14.29 4.43 -6.32
C ALA A 35 -13.37 4.87 -7.49
N SER A 36 -12.08 5.03 -7.22
CA SER A 36 -11.08 5.38 -8.23
C SER A 36 -10.51 4.14 -8.96
N TRP A 37 -9.84 4.39 -10.10
CA TRP A 37 -9.09 3.38 -10.84
C TRP A 37 -7.61 3.29 -10.41
N LYS A 38 -7.30 3.75 -9.19
CA LYS A 38 -5.93 3.79 -8.67
C LYS A 38 -5.62 2.51 -7.90
N MET A 39 -4.43 1.97 -8.13
CA MET A 39 -4.01 0.67 -7.60
C MET A 39 -3.50 0.76 -6.15
N PHE A 40 -3.06 1.95 -5.74
CA PHE A 40 -2.49 2.18 -4.41
C PHE A 40 -3.14 3.39 -3.75
N HIS A 41 -3.21 3.35 -2.43
CA HIS A 41 -3.65 4.45 -1.59
C HIS A 41 -2.62 4.68 -0.49
N VAL A 42 -2.35 5.95 -0.19
CA VAL A 42 -1.41 6.36 0.86
C VAL A 42 -2.01 7.51 1.64
N MET A 43 -2.05 7.36 2.96
CA MET A 43 -2.35 8.45 3.88
C MET A 43 -1.05 9.18 4.23
N ARG A 44 -1.03 10.51 4.05
CA ARG A 44 0.10 11.35 4.42
C ARG A 44 -0.32 12.43 5.41
N ASP A 45 0.18 12.35 6.61
CA ASP A 45 -0.07 13.39 7.62
C ASP A 45 0.80 14.64 7.42
N HIS A 46 1.83 14.57 6.57
CA HIS A 46 2.70 15.70 6.23
C HIS A 46 3.00 15.77 4.71
N PRO A 47 2.96 16.94 4.07
CA PRO A 47 3.17 17.13 2.62
C PRO A 47 4.60 16.83 2.10
N SER A 48 5.49 16.33 2.95
CA SER A 48 6.88 16.09 2.56
C SER A 48 7.00 14.81 1.72
N TYR A 49 7.25 14.98 0.43
CA TYR A 49 7.39 13.90 -0.58
C TYR A 49 8.54 12.90 -0.32
N ASN A 50 9.41 13.16 0.66
CA ASN A 50 10.64 12.40 0.88
C ASN A 50 10.63 11.56 2.16
N VAL A 51 9.52 11.53 2.90
CA VAL A 51 9.40 10.73 4.12
C VAL A 51 8.88 9.34 3.76
N PRO A 52 9.50 8.25 4.25
CA PRO A 52 8.95 6.91 4.08
C PRO A 52 7.52 6.86 4.62
N VAL A 53 6.58 6.33 3.83
CA VAL A 53 5.22 6.09 4.33
C VAL A 53 5.34 5.18 5.55
N LEU A 54 4.60 5.51 6.60
CA LEU A 54 4.51 4.63 7.76
C LEU A 54 3.94 3.29 7.28
N GLY A 55 4.52 2.16 7.72
CA GLY A 55 4.09 0.81 7.29
C GLY A 55 2.64 0.46 7.64
N GLY A 56 1.91 1.37 8.30
CA GLY A 56 0.49 1.30 8.62
C GLY A 56 -0.42 2.25 7.82
N MET A 57 0.09 3.00 6.82
CA MET A 57 -0.65 4.11 6.20
C MET A 57 -0.79 3.96 4.68
N TRP A 58 -0.96 2.73 4.19
CA TRP A 58 -1.10 2.47 2.76
C TRP A 58 -1.99 1.26 2.47
N ASP A 59 -2.68 1.28 1.34
CA ASP A 59 -3.54 0.20 0.86
C ASP A 59 -3.21 -0.12 -0.61
N ALA A 60 -3.59 -1.31 -1.07
CA ALA A 60 -3.37 -1.74 -2.44
C ALA A 60 -4.49 -2.60 -2.98
N ARG A 61 -4.80 -2.44 -4.27
CA ARG A 61 -5.73 -3.27 -5.04
C ARG A 61 -5.10 -3.68 -6.37
N TRP A 62 -5.47 -4.86 -6.84
CA TRP A 62 -4.92 -5.46 -8.08
C TRP A 62 -5.99 -6.21 -8.89
N ASP A 63 -7.25 -6.03 -8.51
CA ASP A 63 -8.42 -6.49 -9.27
C ASP A 63 -8.55 -5.79 -10.63
N ILE A 64 -7.98 -4.60 -10.77
CA ILE A 64 -7.98 -3.81 -12.02
C ILE A 64 -6.81 -4.14 -12.96
N ASP A 65 -5.79 -4.86 -12.49
CA ASP A 65 -4.63 -5.25 -13.30
C ASP A 65 -4.06 -6.62 -12.85
N PRO A 66 -4.39 -7.71 -13.56
CA PRO A 66 -3.85 -9.04 -13.26
C PRO A 66 -2.31 -9.13 -13.34
N ALA A 67 -1.66 -8.30 -14.17
CA ALA A 67 -0.20 -8.25 -14.25
C ALA A 67 0.40 -7.65 -12.96
N LEU A 68 -0.28 -6.68 -12.35
CA LEU A 68 0.09 -6.18 -11.03
C LEU A 68 0.00 -7.28 -9.97
N ALA A 69 -1.08 -8.07 -9.96
CA ALA A 69 -1.23 -9.16 -8.98
C ALA A 69 -0.03 -10.12 -9.00
N THR A 70 0.46 -10.46 -10.21
CA THR A 70 1.65 -11.30 -10.40
C THR A 70 2.91 -10.61 -9.87
N LYS A 71 3.10 -9.33 -10.20
CA LYS A 71 4.25 -8.54 -9.73
C LYS A 71 4.28 -8.44 -8.20
N LEU A 72 3.14 -8.16 -7.59
CA LEU A 72 2.95 -8.04 -6.15
C LEU A 72 3.23 -9.37 -5.42
N ARG A 73 2.74 -10.49 -5.96
CA ARG A 73 3.02 -11.83 -5.44
C ARG A 73 4.51 -12.17 -5.46
N ASN A 74 5.19 -11.85 -6.56
CA ASN A 74 6.63 -12.06 -6.69
C ASN A 74 7.41 -11.22 -5.68
N LEU A 75 7.00 -9.97 -5.46
CA LEU A 75 7.59 -9.09 -4.46
C LEU A 75 7.39 -9.65 -3.04
N ARG A 76 6.17 -10.05 -2.70
CA ARG A 76 5.84 -10.71 -1.42
C ARG A 76 6.72 -11.93 -1.18
N ASN A 77 6.83 -12.83 -2.16
CA ASN A 77 7.61 -14.07 -2.01
C ASN A 77 9.10 -13.77 -1.76
N LYS A 78 9.68 -12.81 -2.50
CA LYS A 78 11.06 -12.34 -2.27
C LYS A 78 11.25 -11.83 -0.84
N MET A 79 10.29 -11.04 -0.35
CA MET A 79 10.36 -10.46 0.99
C MET A 79 10.19 -11.50 2.10
N MET A 80 9.26 -12.45 1.94
CA MET A 80 9.10 -13.57 2.85
C MET A 80 10.40 -14.36 2.97
N ALA A 81 11.05 -14.68 1.84
CA ALA A 81 12.34 -15.36 1.81
C ALA A 81 13.45 -14.55 2.52
N MET A 82 13.49 -13.22 2.34
CA MET A 82 14.44 -12.35 3.02
C MET A 82 14.18 -12.20 4.54
N ALA A 83 12.95 -12.42 4.99
CA ALA A 83 12.54 -12.30 6.39
C ALA A 83 12.77 -13.57 7.21
N VAL A 84 12.96 -14.74 6.56
CA VAL A 84 13.21 -16.00 7.26
C VAL A 84 14.47 -15.89 8.14
N GLY A 85 14.32 -16.15 9.44
CA GLY A 85 15.41 -16.14 10.40
C GLY A 85 15.96 -14.75 10.76
N LYS A 86 15.35 -13.66 10.30
CA LYS A 86 15.80 -12.27 10.57
C LYS A 86 14.78 -11.49 11.37
N ARG A 87 15.22 -10.83 12.45
CA ARG A 87 14.42 -9.83 13.21
C ARG A 87 14.60 -8.41 12.64
N ASN A 88 14.63 -8.28 11.31
CA ASN A 88 14.90 -6.99 10.67
C ASN A 88 13.61 -6.16 10.58
N TYR A 89 13.65 -4.97 11.19
CA TYR A 89 12.66 -3.92 10.99
C TYR A 89 12.84 -3.28 9.61
N GLY A 90 11.74 -2.81 8.98
CA GLY A 90 11.80 -2.03 7.75
C GLY A 90 11.88 -2.82 6.43
N LEU A 91 11.76 -4.15 6.44
CA LEU A 91 11.64 -4.91 5.18
C LEU A 91 10.39 -4.54 4.38
N ASP A 92 9.32 -4.18 5.09
CA ASP A 92 8.04 -3.66 4.58
C ASP A 92 8.19 -2.33 3.81
N GLN A 93 9.25 -1.56 4.07
CA GLN A 93 9.54 -0.32 3.34
C GLN A 93 9.85 -0.55 1.85
N GLN A 94 10.25 -1.77 1.46
CA GLN A 94 10.45 -2.09 0.04
C GLN A 94 9.14 -2.08 -0.76
N ILE A 95 8.01 -2.45 -0.15
CA ILE A 95 6.70 -2.38 -0.81
C ILE A 95 6.20 -0.95 -0.87
N ILE A 96 6.42 -0.19 0.20
CA ILE A 96 6.09 1.23 0.24
C ILE A 96 6.80 1.98 -0.88
N LYS A 97 8.07 1.65 -1.15
CA LYS A 97 8.80 2.20 -2.31
C LYS A 97 8.17 1.85 -3.66
N VAL A 98 7.49 0.71 -3.79
CA VAL A 98 6.73 0.35 -5.00
C VAL A 98 5.43 1.15 -5.07
N CYS A 99 4.73 1.31 -3.96
CA CYS A 99 3.51 2.10 -3.86
C CYS A 99 3.77 3.60 -4.10
N CYS A 100 4.94 4.10 -3.70
CA CYS A 100 5.38 5.48 -3.91
C CYS A 100 6.36 5.63 -5.08
N ASP A 101 6.51 4.61 -5.92
CA ASP A 101 7.37 4.69 -7.10
C ASP A 101 6.75 5.71 -8.06
N THR A 102 7.56 6.65 -8.53
CA THR A 102 7.11 7.72 -9.44
C THR A 102 6.54 7.16 -10.75
N ARG A 103 6.91 5.93 -11.14
CA ARG A 103 6.30 5.21 -12.27
C ARG A 103 4.82 4.90 -12.06
N TYR A 104 4.38 4.80 -10.81
CA TYR A 104 2.99 4.57 -10.43
C TYR A 104 2.29 5.81 -9.89
N ASN A 105 2.88 7.01 -9.97
CA ASN A 105 2.25 8.24 -9.44
C ASN A 105 0.81 8.47 -9.94
N LYS A 106 0.49 8.09 -11.18
CA LYS A 106 -0.87 8.18 -11.73
C LYS A 106 -1.84 7.14 -11.13
N CYS A 107 -1.29 6.05 -10.58
CA CYS A 107 -2.00 4.94 -9.98
C CYS A 107 -2.09 5.04 -8.44
N VAL A 108 -1.71 6.18 -7.84
CA VAL A 108 -1.67 6.38 -6.38
C VAL A 108 -2.67 7.46 -5.97
N ALA A 109 -3.57 7.11 -5.06
CA ALA A 109 -4.41 8.06 -4.33
C ALA A 109 -3.62 8.53 -3.10
N THR A 110 -3.53 9.83 -2.88
CA THR A 110 -2.83 10.39 -1.73
C THR A 110 -3.79 11.31 -1.00
N HIS A 111 -4.00 11.03 0.28
CA HIS A 111 -4.90 11.81 1.12
C HIS A 111 -4.12 12.43 2.29
N GLY A 112 -4.28 13.74 2.47
CA GLY A 112 -3.59 14.54 3.48
C GLY A 112 -4.24 14.52 4.88
N SER A 113 -3.56 15.10 5.86
CA SER A 113 -4.15 15.53 7.14
C SER A 113 -5.07 16.75 7.00
N THR A 114 -4.86 17.55 5.96
CA THR A 114 -5.78 18.60 5.51
C THR A 114 -6.58 18.08 4.33
N GLY A 115 -7.90 18.10 4.42
CA GLY A 115 -8.81 17.45 3.48
C GLY A 115 -8.55 17.77 2.00
N VAL A 116 -8.97 16.81 1.17
CA VAL A 116 -9.13 16.81 -0.31
C VAL A 116 -8.21 17.76 -1.08
N SER A 117 -7.20 17.21 -1.74
CA SER A 117 -6.45 17.85 -2.83
C SER A 117 -6.57 17.06 -4.11
#